data_AF-A0A8T6X8R3-F1
#
_entry.id   AF-A0A8T6X8R3-F1
#
_cell.length_a   1.000
_cell.length_b   1.000
_cell.length_c   1.000
_cell.angle_alpha   90.00
_cell.angle_beta   90.00
_cell.angle_gamma   90.00
#
_symmetry.space_group_name_H-M   'P 1'
#
loop_
_entity.id
_entity.type
_entity.pdbx_description
1 polymer ?
#
loop_
_entity_poly.entity_id
_entity_poly.type
_entity_poly.pdbx_seq_one_letter_code
_entity_poly.pdbx_strand_id
1 'polypeptide(L)' 'MDKEPGRSMVIDPVVVHSSTFVGGVYGEGAMGVGVDKEGNLVIASGTGS' A
#
# COMPACT_ATOMS: atom_id res chain seq x y z
N MET A 1 -19.53 15.02 0.31
CA MET A 1 -18.09 15.38 0.26
C MET A 1 -17.60 14.83 -1.06
N ASP A 2 -17.67 15.69 -2.05
CA ASP A 2 -17.99 15.30 -3.42
C ASP A 2 -16.68 15.16 -4.17
N LYS A 3 -16.38 13.95 -4.66
CA LYS A 3 -15.22 13.72 -5.52
C LYS A 3 -15.60 14.19 -6.93
N GLU A 4 -15.40 15.47 -7.21
CA GLU A 4 -15.51 16.05 -8.55
C GLU A 4 -14.48 15.39 -9.49
N PRO A 5 -14.91 14.57 -10.46
CA PRO A 5 -13.99 13.92 -11.40
C PRO A 5 -13.27 14.99 -12.24
N GLY A 6 -11.94 15.04 -12.17
CA GLY A 6 -11.13 15.94 -13.00
C GLY A 6 -10.34 17.03 -12.25
N ARG A 7 -10.47 17.13 -10.92
CA ARG A 7 -9.54 17.93 -10.12
C ARG A 7 -8.16 17.27 -10.10
N SER A 8 -7.13 18.01 -10.49
CA SER A 8 -5.75 17.51 -10.48
C SER A 8 -5.36 17.06 -9.06
N MET A 9 -5.01 15.79 -8.91
CA MET A 9 -4.46 15.27 -7.68
C MET A 9 -2.97 15.58 -7.65
N VAL A 10 -2.59 16.56 -6.82
CA VAL A 10 -1.18 16.82 -6.52
C VAL A 10 -0.77 15.82 -5.46
N ILE A 11 0.12 14.89 -5.81
CA ILE A 11 0.80 14.02 -4.84
C ILE A 11 2.01 14.79 -4.34
N ASP A 12 2.06 15.05 -3.03
CA ASP A 12 3.24 15.62 -2.36
C ASP A 12 4.19 14.47 -1.96
N PRO A 13 5.35 14.30 -2.59
CA PRO A 13 6.27 13.22 -2.27
C PRO A 13 6.98 13.51 -0.94
N VAL A 14 6.68 12.71 0.08
CA VAL A 14 7.43 12.73 1.34
C VAL A 14 8.71 11.89 1.17
N VAL A 15 9.87 12.46 1.49
CA VAL A 15 11.13 11.72 1.56
C VAL A 15 11.12 10.86 2.84
N VAL A 16 11.06 9.55 2.67
CA VAL A 16 11.13 8.58 3.76
C VAL A 16 12.55 8.08 3.94
N HIS A 17 13.04 8.11 5.18
CA HIS A 17 14.39 7.65 5.55
C HIS A 17 14.52 6.12 5.56
N SER A 18 13.39 5.41 5.59
CA SER A 18 13.36 3.95 5.62
C SER A 18 12.10 3.45 4.92
N SER A 19 12.27 2.48 4.03
CA SER A 19 11.20 1.82 3.31
C SER A 19 11.57 0.36 3.11
N THR A 20 10.57 -0.52 3.12
CA THR A 20 10.74 -1.93 2.80
C THR A 20 9.86 -2.26 1.60
N PHE A 21 10.45 -2.95 0.62
CA PHE A 21 9.69 -3.49 -0.51
C PHE A 21 9.03 -4.81 -0.09
N VAL A 22 7.72 -4.93 -0.35
CA VAL A 22 6.95 -6.15 -0.10
C VAL A 22 6.46 -6.70 -1.43
N GLY A 23 7.08 -7.79 -1.87
CA GLY A 23 6.77 -8.48 -3.11
C GLY A 23 7.89 -9.46 -3.50
N GLY A 24 7.72 -10.13 -4.63
CA GLY A 24 8.68 -11.11 -5.16
C GLY A 24 9.05 -10.88 -6.62
N VAL A 25 9.88 -11.78 -7.15
CA VAL A 25 10.42 -11.69 -8.52
C VAL A 25 9.37 -12.07 -9.58
N TYR A 26 8.39 -12.90 -9.23
CA TYR A 26 7.43 -13.49 -10.15
C TYR A 26 6.04 -12.84 -10.08
N GLY A 27 5.98 -11.60 -9.60
CA GLY A 27 4.73 -10.83 -9.50
C GLY A 27 3.94 -11.09 -8.22
N GLU A 28 4.58 -11.65 -7.20
CA GLU A 28 3.97 -11.79 -5.87
C GLU A 28 3.75 -10.39 -5.29
N GLY A 29 2.49 -10.08 -4.99
CA GLY A 29 2.06 -8.80 -4.43
C GLY A 29 1.02 -8.97 -3.34
N ALA A 30 0.86 -7.93 -2.52
CA ALA A 30 -0.18 -7.91 -1.50
C ALA A 30 -1.57 -7.86 -2.13
N MET A 31 -2.50 -8.67 -1.61
CA MET A 31 -3.92 -8.64 -1.95
C MET A 31 -4.72 -7.76 -0.97
N GLY A 32 -4.17 -7.52 0.22
CA GLY A 32 -4.71 -6.58 1.19
C GLY A 32 -3.61 -6.05 2.10
N VAL A 33 -3.76 -4.79 2.51
CA VAL A 33 -2.87 -4.13 3.46
C VAL A 33 -3.70 -3.34 4.46
N GLY A 34 -3.31 -3.39 5.73
CA GLY A 34 -3.98 -2.67 6.80
C GLY A 34 -3.07 -2.49 8.01
N VAL A 35 -3.53 -1.69 8.97
CA VAL A 35 -2.87 -1.49 10.25
C VAL A 35 -3.83 -1.94 11.34
N ASP A 36 -3.37 -2.76 12.27
CA ASP A 36 -4.18 -3.21 13.40
C ASP A 36 -4.27 -2.15 14.50
N LYS A 37 -4.95 -2.49 15.61
CA LYS A 37 -5.14 -1.56 16.74
C LYS A 37 -3.86 -1.26 17.51
N GLU A 38 -2.84 -2.10 17.37
CA GLU A 38 -1.53 -1.94 18.02
C GLU A 38 -0.55 -1.18 17.14
N GLY A 39 -0.93 -0.85 15.91
CA GLY A 39 -0.08 -0.14 14.96
C GLY A 39 0.80 -1.05 14.09
N ASN A 40 0.57 -2.37 14.12
CA ASN A 40 1.32 -3.30 13.28
C ASN A 40 0.80 -3.26 11.84
N LEU A 41 1.72 -3.27 10.88
CA LEU A 41 1.40 -3.45 9.47
C LEU A 41 1.04 -4.92 9.21
N VAL A 42 -0.19 -5.16 8.74
CA VAL A 42 -0.70 -6.49 8.39
C VAL A 42 -0.86 -6.58 6.88
N ILE A 43 -0.29 -7.61 6.28
CA ILE A 43 -0.30 -7.84 4.83
C ILE A 43 -0.92 -9.19 4.55
N ALA A 44 -1.99 -9.19 3.75
CA ALA A 44 -2.62 -10.39 3.25
C ALA A 44 -2.12 -10.69 1.83
N SER A 45 -1.70 -11.93 1.61
CA SER A 45 -1.31 -12.45 0.29
C SER A 45 -2.12 -13.70 -0.01
N GLY A 46 -2.35 -13.98 -1.30
CA GLY A 46 -2.92 -15.25 -1.73
C GLY A 46 -1.81 -16.30 -1.72
N THR A 47 -1.94 -17.35 -0.90
CA THR A 47 -1.10 -18.54 -1.06
C THR A 47 -1.53 -19.25 -2.35
N GLY A 48 -0.81 -18.99 -3.44
CA GLY A 48 -0.91 -19.80 -4.66
C GLY A 48 -0.36 -21.19 -4.36
N SER A 49 -1.26 -22.17 -4.23
CA SER A 49 -0.94 -23.60 -4.12
C SER A 49 -0.50 -24.18 -5.45
#